data_AF-A0A9D7LCG2-F1
#
_entry.id   AF-A0A9D7LCG2-F1
#
_cell.length_a   1.000
_cell.length_b   1.000
_cell.length_c   1.000
_cell.angle_alpha   90.00
_cell.angle_beta   90.00
_cell.angle_gamma   90.00
#
_symmetry.space_group_name_H-M   'P 1'
#
loop_
_entity.id
_entity.type
_entity.pdbx_description
1 polymer ?
#
loop_
_entity_poly.entity_id
_entity_poly.type
_entity_poly.pdbx_seq_one_letter_code
_entity_poly.pdbx_strand_id
1 'polypeptide(L)'
;MNYASYLMRPAGWLDDGGEFHYLHEAGDASQPEGWQMLFTMHPVPTEPEEEAPSLDLFGDEDRPARVPPCPMAKIIDLYHKHLPMCDRVMLQSAMRDQYTRSRWREVCAQGKLTSTEGLKFFDTFFESASKSLFLTGRIVSKDRKSFKADLLWLMKPTNFVKVCEGKYNNG
;
A
#
# COMPACT_ATOMS: atom_id res chain seq x y z
N MET A 1 3.66 -9.38 -6.15
CA MET A 1 4.22 -8.77 -7.38
C MET A 1 3.22 -7.74 -7.89
N ASN A 2 3.32 -6.49 -7.46
CA ASN A 2 4.07 -5.35 -8.02
C ASN A 2 3.57 -4.85 -9.40
N TYR A 3 2.82 -3.75 -9.30
CA TYR A 3 2.48 -2.80 -10.34
C TYR A 3 3.74 -2.05 -10.75
N ALA A 4 4.28 -2.38 -11.91
CA ALA A 4 5.30 -1.57 -12.58
C ALA A 4 5.08 -1.62 -14.09
N SER A 5 3.88 -1.24 -14.53
CA SER A 5 3.69 -0.76 -15.91
C SER A 5 4.14 0.70 -15.97
N TYR A 6 5.44 0.93 -15.79
CA TYR A 6 6.08 2.09 -16.38
C TYR A 6 5.98 1.89 -17.89
N LEU A 7 5.07 2.62 -18.52
CA LEU A 7 5.14 2.84 -19.95
C LEU A 7 6.45 3.61 -20.19
N MET A 8 7.53 2.88 -20.50
CA MET A 8 8.66 3.48 -21.20
C MET A 8 8.09 4.02 -22.51
N ARG A 9 8.02 5.34 -22.63
CA ARG A 9 7.87 5.98 -23.93
C ARG A 9 9.18 5.70 -24.69
N PRO A 10 9.13 5.17 -25.92
CA PRO A 10 10.34 4.95 -26.70
C PRO A 10 11.09 6.27 -26.91
N ALA A 11 12.42 6.23 -26.89
CA ALA A 11 13.27 7.38 -27.12
C ALA A 11 12.97 7.96 -28.52
N GLY A 12 12.58 9.23 -28.55
CA GLY A 12 12.26 9.99 -29.75
C GLY A 12 12.60 11.47 -29.52
N TRP A 13 12.76 12.22 -30.59
CA TRP A 13 13.10 13.64 -30.54
C TRP A 13 12.05 14.44 -31.33
N LEU A 14 11.77 15.67 -30.85
CA LEU A 14 10.95 16.64 -31.58
C LEU A 14 11.83 17.43 -32.54
N ASP A 15 11.34 17.69 -33.74
CA ASP A 15 11.97 18.63 -34.67
C ASP A 15 11.51 20.09 -34.44
N ASP A 16 12.16 21.03 -35.13
CA ASP A 16 11.87 22.46 -35.05
C ASP A 16 10.50 22.83 -35.64
N GLY A 17 9.83 21.90 -36.33
CA GLY A 17 8.47 22.01 -36.85
C GLY A 17 7.39 21.49 -35.87
N GLY A 18 7.80 20.86 -34.77
CA GLY A 18 6.89 20.32 -33.75
C GLY A 18 6.45 18.88 -33.99
N GLU A 19 7.04 18.16 -34.95
CA GLU A 19 6.70 16.77 -35.27
C GLU A 19 7.58 15.77 -34.48
N PHE A 20 6.98 14.67 -34.00
CA PHE A 20 7.64 13.71 -33.10
C PHE A 20 8.12 12.45 -33.85
N HIS A 21 9.43 12.22 -33.87
CA HIS A 21 10.03 11.08 -34.57
C HIS A 21 10.47 9.97 -33.61
N TYR A 22 10.10 8.72 -33.93
CA TYR A 22 10.53 7.51 -33.21
C TYR A 22 11.74 6.87 -33.90
N LEU A 23 12.72 6.40 -33.11
CA LEU A 23 13.82 5.58 -33.61
C LEU A 23 13.27 4.22 -34.10
N HIS A 24 13.35 3.96 -35.41
CA HIS A 24 13.06 2.63 -35.97
C HIS A 24 14.23 1.68 -35.68
N GLU A 25 13.94 0.51 -35.13
CA GLU A 25 14.92 -0.55 -34.90
C GLU A 25 15.50 -1.06 -36.22
N ALA A 26 16.81 -1.34 -36.19
CA ALA A 26 17.62 -1.73 -37.32
C ALA A 26 17.24 -3.10 -37.91
N GLY A 27 17.16 -3.16 -39.24
CA GLY A 27 17.04 -4.38 -40.03
C GLY A 27 17.83 -4.28 -41.33
N ASP A 28 19.04 -4.85 -41.28
CA ASP A 28 19.80 -5.52 -42.34
C ASP A 28 20.89 -4.79 -43.19
N ALA A 29 22.09 -5.40 -43.07
CA ALA A 29 23.37 -5.43 -43.80
C ALA A 29 23.88 -4.28 -44.71
N SER A 30 25.03 -3.69 -44.32
CA SER A 30 26.34 -4.01 -44.94
C SER A 30 27.50 -3.42 -44.11
N GLN A 31 28.45 -4.26 -43.68
CA GLN A 31 29.63 -3.88 -42.88
C GLN A 31 30.76 -3.30 -43.76
N PRO A 32 31.40 -2.17 -43.41
CA PRO A 32 32.76 -1.87 -43.85
C PRO A 32 33.79 -2.54 -42.93
N GLU A 33 34.80 -3.15 -43.55
CA GLU A 33 35.85 -3.91 -42.87
C GLU A 33 36.74 -3.03 -41.99
N GLY A 34 36.87 -3.38 -40.71
CA GLY A 34 37.74 -2.65 -39.78
C GLY A 34 37.62 -3.01 -38.30
N TRP A 35 36.59 -3.76 -37.87
CA TRP A 35 36.31 -4.01 -36.44
C TRP A 35 36.69 -5.41 -35.91
N GLN A 36 37.43 -6.22 -36.68
CA GLN A 36 37.73 -7.61 -36.28
C GLN A 36 38.82 -7.79 -35.22
N MET A 37 39.36 -6.75 -34.58
CA MET A 37 40.57 -6.91 -33.74
C MET A 37 40.50 -6.40 -32.29
N LEU A 38 39.32 -6.18 -31.69
CA LEU A 38 39.25 -5.86 -30.25
C LEU A 38 38.06 -6.51 -29.51
N PHE A 39 37.68 -7.72 -29.90
CA PHE A 39 37.09 -8.67 -28.96
C PHE A 39 38.16 -9.69 -28.58
N THR A 40 38.94 -9.37 -27.55
CA THR A 40 39.48 -10.40 -26.67
C THR A 40 38.93 -10.09 -25.29
N MET A 41 37.92 -10.87 -24.90
CA MET A 41 37.45 -10.93 -23.54
C MET A 41 38.65 -11.25 -22.65
N HIS A 42 39.12 -10.27 -21.89
CA HIS A 42 39.90 -10.59 -20.71
C HIS A 42 38.91 -11.14 -19.67
N PRO A 43 39.14 -12.32 -19.08
CA PRO A 43 38.41 -12.69 -17.88
C PRO A 43 38.70 -11.61 -16.84
N VAL A 44 37.65 -10.96 -16.34
CA VAL A 44 37.76 -10.04 -15.20
C VAL A 44 38.37 -10.86 -14.06
N PRO A 45 39.56 -10.51 -13.53
CA PRO A 45 40.09 -11.16 -12.34
C PRO A 45 39.06 -10.98 -11.23
N THR A 46 38.55 -12.08 -10.70
CA THR A 46 37.82 -12.11 -9.43
C THR A 46 38.78 -11.70 -8.32
N GLU A 47 38.94 -10.40 -8.12
CA GLU A 47 39.38 -9.86 -6.84
C GLU A 47 38.26 -10.12 -5.82
N PRO A 48 38.58 -10.59 -4.61
CA PRO A 48 37.57 -10.75 -3.58
C PRO A 48 37.03 -9.35 -3.28
N GLU A 49 35.71 -9.23 -3.41
CA GLU A 49 34.91 -8.08 -3.00
C GLU A 49 35.19 -7.84 -1.50
N GLU A 50 36.18 -6.99 -1.20
CA GLU A 50 36.33 -6.42 0.14
C GLU A 50 35.07 -5.59 0.39
N GLU A 51 34.14 -6.16 1.16
CA GLU A 51 33.12 -5.40 1.86
C GLU A 51 33.83 -4.26 2.60
N ALA A 52 33.73 -3.04 2.06
CA ALA A 52 34.09 -1.85 2.80
C ALA A 52 33.35 -1.94 4.15
N PRO A 53 34.05 -1.95 5.30
CA PRO A 53 33.38 -1.97 6.58
C PRO A 53 32.56 -0.69 6.63
N SER A 54 31.24 -0.81 6.51
CA SER A 54 30.33 0.29 6.80
C SER A 54 30.55 0.61 8.27
N LEU A 55 31.31 1.66 8.50
CA LEU A 55 31.65 2.16 9.82
C LEU A 55 30.36 2.73 10.42
N ASP A 56 29.52 1.87 11.00
CA ASP A 56 28.33 2.23 11.77
C ASP A 56 28.78 2.86 13.10
N LEU A 57 29.28 4.10 13.02
CA LEU A 57 29.73 4.91 14.16
C LEU A 57 28.59 5.64 14.88
N PHE A 58 27.34 5.44 14.47
CA PHE A 58 26.18 6.03 15.12
C PHE A 58 25.25 4.90 15.53
N GLY A 59 25.22 4.64 16.84
CA GLY A 59 24.46 3.57 17.45
C GLY A 59 23.00 3.55 17.01
N ASP A 60 22.46 2.33 17.00
CA ASP A 60 21.12 1.94 16.53
C ASP A 60 19.94 2.54 17.34
N GLU A 61 20.22 3.51 18.21
CA GLU A 61 19.29 4.02 19.23
C GLU A 61 18.26 5.03 18.69
N ASP A 62 18.42 5.51 17.45
CA ASP A 62 17.53 6.54 16.87
C ASP A 62 16.80 6.10 15.58
N ARG A 63 16.80 4.80 15.25
CA ARG A 63 15.90 4.29 14.20
C ARG A 63 14.46 4.36 14.73
N PRO A 64 13.54 5.10 14.08
CA PRO A 64 12.15 5.14 14.51
C PRO A 64 11.61 3.70 14.53
N ALA A 65 11.06 3.29 15.67
CA ALA A 65 10.52 1.95 15.87
C ALA A 65 9.67 1.57 14.65
N ARG A 66 10.13 0.56 13.90
CA ARG A 66 9.49 0.19 12.63
C ARG A 66 8.06 -0.23 12.90
N VAL A 67 7.11 0.44 12.27
CA VAL A 67 5.69 0.09 12.33
C VAL A 67 5.52 -1.37 11.89
N PRO A 68 4.85 -2.22 12.66
CA PRO A 68 4.65 -3.63 12.30
C PRO A 68 3.89 -3.75 10.97
N PRO A 69 4.14 -4.81 10.18
CA PRO A 69 3.40 -5.05 8.94
C PRO A 69 1.90 -5.18 9.23
N CYS A 70 1.07 -4.61 8.35
CA CYS A 70 -0.39 -4.62 8.48
C CYS A 70 -0.96 -6.04 8.32
N PRO A 71 -1.57 -6.65 9.36
CA PRO A 71 -2.16 -7.97 9.29
C PRO A 71 -3.58 -7.89 8.68
N MET A 72 -3.65 -7.60 7.38
CA MET A 72 -4.91 -7.31 6.66
C MET A 72 -6.03 -8.34 6.92
N ALA A 73 -5.71 -9.63 6.79
CA ALA A 73 -6.69 -10.71 7.00
C ALA A 73 -7.30 -10.67 8.41
N LYS A 74 -6.46 -10.49 9.45
CA LYS A 74 -6.92 -10.43 10.84
C LYS A 74 -7.82 -9.21 11.08
N ILE A 75 -7.54 -8.06 10.46
CA ILE A 75 -8.41 -6.88 10.57
C ILE A 75 -9.79 -7.15 9.95
N ILE A 76 -9.84 -7.86 8.80
CA ILE A 76 -11.09 -8.26 8.16
C ILE A 76 -11.84 -9.26 9.04
N ASP A 77 -11.15 -10.23 9.64
CA ASP A 77 -11.76 -11.21 10.55
C ASP A 77 -12.39 -10.52 11.77
N LEU A 78 -11.71 -9.52 12.34
CA LEU A 78 -12.25 -8.70 13.42
C LEU A 78 -13.49 -7.91 12.98
N TYR A 79 -13.48 -7.36 11.76
CA TYR A 79 -14.66 -6.72 11.19
C TYR A 79 -15.84 -7.70 11.06
N HIS A 80 -15.64 -8.90 10.52
CA HIS A 80 -16.71 -9.91 10.41
C HIS A 80 -17.19 -10.44 11.77
N LYS A 81 -16.27 -10.57 12.74
CA LYS A 81 -16.59 -10.99 14.11
C LYS A 81 -17.56 -10.03 14.79
N HIS A 82 -17.28 -8.73 14.75
CA HIS A 82 -18.06 -7.72 15.47
C HIS A 82 -19.25 -7.17 14.69
N LEU A 83 -19.18 -7.18 13.36
CA LEU A 83 -20.21 -6.63 12.48
C LEU A 83 -20.82 -7.67 11.52
N PRO A 84 -21.30 -8.85 12.00
CA PRO A 84 -21.87 -9.88 11.14
C PRO A 84 -23.18 -9.46 10.45
N MET A 85 -23.82 -8.39 10.94
CA MET A 85 -25.04 -7.81 10.37
C MET A 85 -24.77 -6.83 9.22
N CYS A 86 -23.51 -6.40 9.02
CA CYS A 86 -23.07 -5.55 7.94
C CYS A 86 -22.59 -6.37 6.72
N ASP A 87 -22.37 -5.71 5.59
CA ASP A 87 -21.99 -6.39 4.36
C ASP A 87 -20.59 -7.02 4.48
N ARG A 88 -20.49 -8.31 4.14
CA ARG A 88 -19.23 -9.04 4.20
C ARG A 88 -18.28 -8.57 3.11
N VAL A 89 -16.99 -8.64 3.43
CA VAL A 89 -15.91 -8.39 2.48
C VAL A 89 -15.73 -9.65 1.63
N MET A 90 -16.19 -9.62 0.38
CA MET A 90 -16.05 -10.74 -0.56
C MET A 90 -14.78 -10.64 -1.41
N LEU A 91 -14.46 -9.43 -1.89
CA LEU A 91 -13.23 -9.12 -2.64
C LEU A 91 -12.53 -7.93 -1.99
N GLN A 92 -11.20 -7.94 -1.95
CA GLN A 92 -10.41 -6.77 -1.61
C GLN A 92 -10.18 -5.87 -2.82
N SER A 93 -10.33 -4.56 -2.62
CA SER A 93 -10.04 -3.55 -3.64
C SER A 93 -8.79 -2.77 -3.25
N ALA A 94 -8.09 -2.20 -4.24
CA ALA A 94 -6.89 -1.40 -3.99
C ALA A 94 -7.14 -0.25 -3.01
N MET A 95 -8.31 0.40 -3.10
CA MET A 95 -8.69 1.49 -2.19
C MET A 95 -8.93 0.99 -0.76
N ARG A 96 -9.58 -0.17 -0.59
CA ARG A 96 -9.80 -0.74 0.74
C ARG A 96 -8.48 -1.16 1.39
N ASP A 97 -7.60 -1.78 0.61
CA ASP A 97 -6.25 -2.13 1.05
C ASP A 97 -5.46 -0.88 1.48
N GLN A 98 -5.50 0.17 0.67
CA GLN A 98 -4.82 1.43 0.95
C GLN A 98 -5.32 2.03 2.27
N TYR A 99 -6.64 2.21 2.42
CA TYR A 99 -7.20 2.81 3.63
C TYR A 99 -6.91 1.98 4.87
N THR A 100 -7.06 0.66 4.80
CA THR A 100 -6.80 -0.22 5.95
C THR A 100 -5.33 -0.18 6.36
N ARG A 101 -4.39 -0.20 5.40
CA ARG A 101 -2.94 -0.07 5.68
C ARG A 101 -2.60 1.29 6.27
N SER A 102 -3.22 2.37 5.78
CA SER A 102 -3.00 3.72 6.33
C SER A 102 -3.50 3.81 7.78
N ARG A 103 -4.71 3.32 8.08
CA ARG A 103 -5.23 3.32 9.46
C ARG A 103 -4.38 2.48 10.39
N TRP A 104 -3.94 1.31 9.93
CA TRP A 104 -3.01 0.47 10.70
C TRP A 104 -1.72 1.23 11.05
N ARG A 105 -1.11 1.89 10.05
CA ARG A 105 0.12 2.67 10.27
C ARG A 105 -0.11 3.82 11.23
N GLU A 106 -1.20 4.56 11.10
CA GLU A 106 -1.53 5.67 11.99
C GLU A 106 -1.65 5.20 13.44
N VAL A 107 -2.43 4.14 13.69
CA VAL A 107 -2.64 3.57 15.02
C VAL A 107 -1.33 3.04 15.60
N CYS A 108 -0.58 2.23 14.84
CA CYS A 108 0.64 1.61 15.35
C CYS A 108 1.82 2.57 15.47
N ALA A 109 1.94 3.57 14.58
CA ALA A 109 3.00 4.57 14.65
C ALA A 109 2.78 5.56 15.79
N GLN A 110 1.55 6.09 15.93
CA GLN A 110 1.25 7.10 16.95
C GLN A 110 1.38 6.51 18.36
N GLY A 111 0.95 5.26 18.56
CA GLY A 111 1.05 4.60 19.86
C GLY A 111 2.33 3.82 20.10
N LYS A 112 3.28 3.77 19.14
CA LYS A 112 4.43 2.83 19.14
C LYS A 112 4.00 1.40 19.47
N LEU A 113 2.86 0.97 18.91
CA LEU A 113 2.22 -0.28 19.27
C LEU A 113 2.84 -1.48 18.56
N THR A 114 2.91 -2.61 19.28
CA THR A 114 3.15 -3.92 18.70
C THR A 114 1.98 -4.35 17.81
N SER A 115 2.19 -5.40 17.01
CA SER A 115 1.11 -5.97 16.18
C SER A 115 -0.07 -6.46 17.03
N THR A 116 0.19 -7.02 18.20
CA THR A 116 -0.86 -7.51 19.12
C THR A 116 -1.69 -6.35 19.67
N GLU A 117 -1.04 -5.27 20.10
CA GLU A 117 -1.73 -4.09 20.62
C GLU A 117 -2.52 -3.36 19.53
N GLY A 118 -1.96 -3.26 18.33
CA GLY A 118 -2.68 -2.73 17.16
C GLY A 118 -3.95 -3.55 16.86
N LEU A 119 -3.86 -4.88 16.85
CA LEU A 119 -5.04 -5.73 16.68
C LEU A 119 -6.06 -5.55 17.80
N LYS A 120 -5.62 -5.42 19.05
CA LYS A 120 -6.51 -5.14 20.18
C LYS A 120 -7.24 -3.81 20.01
N PHE A 121 -6.57 -2.78 19.52
CA PHE A 121 -7.20 -1.50 19.18
C PHE A 121 -8.32 -1.71 18.13
N PHE A 122 -8.05 -2.43 17.04
CA PHE A 122 -9.05 -2.67 16.00
C PHE A 122 -10.21 -3.55 16.49
N ASP A 123 -9.96 -4.52 17.36
CA ASP A 123 -11.01 -5.32 18.01
C ASP A 123 -11.97 -4.40 18.80
N THR A 124 -11.44 -3.51 19.65
CA THR A 124 -12.25 -2.53 20.39
C THR A 124 -12.93 -1.50 19.47
N PHE A 125 -12.27 -1.08 18.40
CA PHE A 125 -12.85 -0.16 17.40
C PHE A 125 -14.09 -0.75 16.74
N PHE A 126 -14.02 -2.00 16.27
CA PHE A 126 -15.19 -2.65 15.65
C PHE A 126 -16.26 -3.02 16.67
N GLU A 127 -15.87 -3.40 17.89
CA GLU A 127 -16.82 -3.60 18.99
C GLU A 127 -17.61 -2.32 19.28
N SER A 128 -16.93 -1.16 19.34
CA SER A 128 -17.58 0.14 19.51
C SER A 128 -18.55 0.45 18.36
N ALA A 129 -18.12 0.24 17.11
CA ALA A 129 -18.98 0.44 15.94
C ALA A 129 -20.24 -0.46 15.98
N SER A 130 -20.15 -1.68 16.51
CA SER A 130 -21.27 -2.63 16.61
C SER A 130 -22.39 -2.16 17.56
N LYS A 131 -22.07 -1.24 18.48
CA LYS A 131 -23.02 -0.67 19.44
C LYS A 131 -23.85 0.47 18.82
N SER A 132 -23.42 1.04 17.69
CA SER A 132 -24.12 2.12 16.99
C SER A 132 -25.37 1.63 16.26
N LEU A 133 -26.52 2.25 16.52
CA LEU A 133 -27.76 1.98 15.77
C LEU A 133 -27.65 2.40 14.29
N PHE A 134 -26.97 3.52 14.03
CA PHE A 134 -26.78 4.04 12.68
C PHE A 134 -25.87 3.13 11.85
N LEU A 135 -24.68 2.79 12.37
CA LEU A 135 -23.68 2.03 11.60
C LEU A 135 -24.12 0.59 11.32
N THR A 136 -25.01 0.04 12.16
CA THR A 136 -25.53 -1.33 12.02
C THR A 136 -26.86 -1.42 11.29
N GLY A 137 -27.39 -0.30 10.79
CA GLY A 137 -28.65 -0.25 10.05
C GLY A 137 -29.90 -0.53 10.87
N ARG A 138 -29.83 -0.29 12.18
CA ARG A 138 -30.98 -0.38 13.10
C ARG A 138 -31.83 0.89 13.11
N ILE A 139 -31.34 1.99 12.53
CA ILE A 139 -32.16 3.18 12.25
C ILE A 139 -32.95 2.94 10.96
N VAL A 140 -34.28 2.86 11.09
CA VAL A 140 -35.20 2.71 9.97
C VAL A 140 -35.40 4.06 9.29
N SER A 141 -35.14 4.13 7.99
CA SER A 141 -35.55 5.28 7.18
C SER A 141 -36.91 4.98 6.55
N LYS A 142 -37.84 5.96 6.59
CA LYS A 142 -39.20 5.79 6.05
C LYS A 142 -39.21 5.54 4.54
N ASP A 143 -38.27 6.17 3.83
CA ASP A 143 -38.30 6.26 2.36
C ASP A 143 -37.10 5.57 1.69
N ARG A 144 -36.15 5.04 2.47
CA ARG A 144 -34.91 4.44 1.95
C ARG A 144 -34.44 3.24 2.77
N LYS A 145 -33.58 2.42 2.16
CA LYS A 145 -32.89 1.34 2.86
C LYS A 145 -32.04 1.91 4.00
N SER A 146 -32.12 1.29 5.18
CA SER A 146 -31.26 1.60 6.32
C SER A 146 -29.78 1.47 5.94
N PHE A 147 -28.99 2.47 6.33
CA PHE A 147 -27.56 2.51 6.10
C PHE A 147 -26.84 1.44 6.94
N LYS A 148 -25.85 0.75 6.35
CA LYS A 148 -24.95 -0.15 7.07
C LYS A 148 -23.52 0.20 6.68
N ALA A 149 -22.63 0.29 7.65
CA ALA A 149 -21.24 0.61 7.41
C ALA A 149 -20.47 -0.63 6.93
N ASP A 150 -19.86 -0.52 5.75
CA ASP A 150 -18.90 -1.52 5.25
C ASP A 150 -17.48 -1.22 5.74
N LEU A 151 -16.56 -2.17 5.54
CA LEU A 151 -15.17 -2.00 5.97
C LEU A 151 -14.49 -0.79 5.29
N LEU A 152 -14.77 -0.54 4.02
CA LEU A 152 -14.17 0.59 3.29
C LEU A 152 -14.60 1.93 3.90
N TRP A 153 -15.88 2.08 4.21
CA TRP A 153 -16.45 3.27 4.81
C TRP A 153 -15.89 3.52 6.21
N LEU A 154 -15.75 2.48 7.04
CA LEU A 154 -15.16 2.58 8.38
C LEU A 154 -13.69 2.98 8.35
N MET A 155 -12.93 2.47 7.37
CA MET A 155 -11.49 2.75 7.25
C MET A 155 -11.19 4.11 6.59
N LYS A 156 -12.20 4.77 5.99
CA LYS A 156 -12.05 6.11 5.41
C LYS A 156 -11.60 7.10 6.49
N PRO A 157 -10.58 7.95 6.25
CA PRO A 157 -9.94 8.75 7.31
C PRO A 157 -10.94 9.58 8.13
N THR A 158 -11.86 10.27 7.44
CA THR A 158 -12.86 11.13 8.06
C THR A 158 -13.86 10.37 8.92
N ASN A 159 -14.18 9.13 8.57
CA ASN A 159 -15.18 8.33 9.28
C ASN A 159 -14.54 7.58 10.43
N PHE A 160 -13.33 7.07 10.23
CA PHE A 160 -12.53 6.40 11.26
C PHE A 160 -12.41 7.28 12.51
N VAL A 161 -12.00 8.54 12.35
CA VAL A 161 -11.92 9.51 13.45
C VAL A 161 -13.27 9.70 14.14
N LYS A 162 -14.35 9.87 13.38
CA LYS A 162 -15.70 10.04 13.97
C LYS A 162 -16.14 8.82 14.79
N VAL A 163 -15.79 7.61 14.36
CA VAL A 163 -16.09 6.38 15.12
C VAL A 163 -15.24 6.31 16.38
N CYS A 164 -13.94 6.60 16.29
CA CYS A 164 -13.06 6.67 17.46
C CYS A 164 -13.52 7.71 18.49
N GLU A 165 -14.00 8.86 18.04
CA GLU A 165 -14.56 9.94 18.87
C GLU A 165 -15.98 9.63 19.40
N GLY A 166 -16.55 8.48 19.04
CA GLY A 166 -17.88 8.08 19.52
C GLY A 166 -19.05 8.88 18.95
N LYS A 167 -18.86 9.60 17.83
CA LYS A 167 -19.92 10.43 17.20
C LYS A 167 -21.14 9.64 16.74
N TYR A 168 -21.04 8.31 16.69
CA TYR A 168 -22.14 7.41 16.32
C TYR A 168 -22.58 6.51 17.48
N ASN A 169 -22.13 6.75 18.71
CA ASN A 169 -22.45 5.91 19.87
C ASN A 169 -23.90 6.08 20.34
N ASN A 170 -24.56 7.17 19.95
CA ASN A 170 -25.95 7.44 20.26
C ASN A 170 -26.74 7.47 18.94
N GLY A 171 -27.68 6.54 18.80
CA GLY A 171 -28.77 6.69 17.83
C GLY A 171 -29.86 7.57 18.39
#